data_AF-A0A9P4Q955-F1
#
_entry.id   AF-A0A9P4Q955-F1
#
_cell.length_a   1.000
_cell.length_b   1.000
_cell.length_c   1.000
_cell.angle_alpha   90.00
_cell.angle_beta   90.00
_cell.angle_gamma   90.00
#
_symmetry.space_group_name_H-M   'P 1'
#
loop_
_entity.id
_entity.type
_entity.pdbx_description
1 polymer ?
#
loop_
_entity_poly.entity_id
_entity_poly.type
_entity_poly.pdbx_seq_one_letter_code
_entity_poly.pdbx_strand_id
1 'polypeptide(L)'
;MQKYPQLRLDASQSQADIDPYIRIKVREAISKRKLLRTEKITEDLQLKIEETLYKGAQGMFRWVELQLQYLCTIRVRAVPLDRLGRLPPQLKEIYQDLYDRSMEALGEKQAFITKRMFSWLLVAQRQLRINELIQLIYQSNVPDIALETVLDIYFNLVTLDSEQDQFRFSHLSVREFLEQRMDEFSIPKLHNLAASVCLSLVMRGGIYSGKDYAPRYWLVHTEILTCNGTDIESVEQVKKFLCTPSSGFIQWHDSLLTSVAGTDDSQRSKVEQRLLENFDPIPYG
;
A
#
# COMPACT_ATOMS: atom_id res chain seq x y z
N MET A 1 -9.26 7.30 -16.16
CA MET A 1 -8.12 7.86 -15.40
C MET A 1 -8.10 9.36 -15.58
N GLN A 2 -8.46 10.11 -14.54
CA GLN A 2 -8.41 11.58 -14.57
C GLN A 2 -6.94 11.99 -14.45
N LYS A 3 -6.38 12.62 -15.49
CA LYS A 3 -5.02 13.16 -15.47
C LYS A 3 -5.01 14.33 -14.48
N TYR A 4 -4.39 14.14 -13.33
CA TYR A 4 -4.10 15.23 -12.42
C TYR A 4 -3.13 16.20 -13.10
N PRO A 5 -3.34 17.53 -13.00
CA PRO A 5 -2.37 18.50 -13.48
C PRO A 5 -1.07 18.27 -12.71
N GLN A 6 0.00 17.95 -13.43
CA GLN A 6 1.34 17.94 -12.87
C GLN A 6 1.67 19.36 -12.43
N LEU A 7 1.53 19.65 -11.13
CA LEU A 7 2.15 20.79 -10.49
C LEU A 7 3.67 20.63 -10.67
N ARG A 8 4.21 21.24 -11.73
CA ARG A 8 5.65 21.40 -11.90
C ARG A 8 6.10 22.41 -10.84
N LEU A 9 6.45 21.89 -9.66
CA LEU A 9 7.28 22.61 -8.71
C LEU A 9 8.64 22.79 -9.37
N ASP A 10 9.02 24.04 -9.61
CA ASP A 10 10.36 24.36 -10.11
C ASP A 10 11.38 23.90 -9.04
N ALA A 11 12.28 23.00 -9.43
CA ALA A 11 13.31 22.46 -8.55
C ALA A 11 14.21 23.58 -7.97
N SER A 12 14.34 24.71 -8.67
CA SER A 12 15.12 25.86 -8.21
C SER A 12 14.43 26.63 -7.08
N GLN A 13 13.10 26.81 -7.13
CA GLN A 13 12.31 27.37 -6.01
C GLN A 13 12.26 26.41 -4.82
N SER A 14 12.14 25.11 -5.09
CA SER A 14 12.12 24.08 -4.04
C SER A 14 13.42 24.03 -3.22
N GLN A 15 14.57 24.41 -3.82
CA GLN A 15 15.85 24.49 -3.12
C GLN A 15 15.99 25.76 -2.27
N ALA A 16 15.39 26.89 -2.66
CA ALA A 16 15.42 28.12 -1.86
C ALA A 16 14.63 27.97 -0.56
N ASP A 17 13.50 27.25 -0.62
CA ASP A 17 12.61 27.04 0.52
C ASP A 17 13.10 25.92 1.47
N ILE A 18 14.13 25.15 1.09
CA ILE A 18 14.57 24.00 1.89
C ILE A 18 15.45 24.37 3.09
N ASP A 19 16.29 25.42 2.98
CA ASP A 19 17.17 25.83 4.09
C ASP A 19 16.36 26.32 5.31
N PRO A 20 15.38 27.25 5.15
CA PRO A 20 14.52 27.64 6.26
C PRO A 20 13.74 26.46 6.84
N TYR A 21 13.26 25.56 5.98
CA TYR A 21 12.53 24.37 6.40
C TYR A 21 13.39 23.41 7.25
N ILE A 22 14.63 23.13 6.81
CA ILE A 22 15.58 22.28 7.55
C ILE A 22 15.82 22.86 8.95
N ARG A 23 16.11 24.15 9.05
CA ARG A 23 16.36 24.83 10.33
C ARG A 23 15.18 24.72 11.28
N ILE A 24 13.96 24.92 10.77
CA ILE A 24 12.73 24.77 11.56
C ILE A 24 12.59 23.33 12.06
N LYS A 25 12.71 22.34 11.16
CA LYS A 25 12.50 20.93 11.50
C LYS A 25 13.57 20.37 12.45
N VAL A 26 14.84 20.74 12.27
CA VAL A 26 15.93 20.37 13.19
C VAL A 26 15.64 20.95 14.59
N ARG A 27 15.29 22.24 14.67
CA ARG A 27 14.95 22.89 15.96
C ARG A 27 13.74 22.25 16.63
N GLU A 28 12.70 21.91 15.87
CA GLU A 28 11.54 21.17 16.38
C GLU A 28 11.96 19.79 16.94
N ALA A 29 12.81 19.04 16.24
CA ALA A 29 13.26 17.72 16.67
C ALA A 29 14.13 17.77 17.94
N ILE A 30 14.97 18.80 18.06
CA ILE A 30 15.78 19.09 19.26
C ILE A 30 14.88 19.46 20.44
N SER A 31 13.96 20.42 20.25
CA SER A 31 13.06 20.90 21.32
C SER A 31 12.16 19.79 21.86
N LYS A 32 11.71 18.86 21.00
CA LYS A 32 10.93 17.67 21.38
C LYS A 32 11.78 16.56 22.03
N ARG A 33 13.10 16.76 22.20
CA ARG A 33 14.07 15.75 22.68
C ARG A 33 13.96 14.42 21.91
N LYS A 34 13.71 14.50 20.61
CA LYS A 34 13.60 13.33 19.73
C LYS A 34 14.89 13.10 18.94
N LEU A 35 15.57 14.17 18.54
CA LEU A 35 16.80 14.08 17.76
C LEU A 35 17.96 13.58 18.61
N LEU A 36 18.63 12.50 18.18
CA LEU A 36 19.80 11.92 18.86
C LEU A 36 19.62 11.83 20.38
N ARG A 37 18.56 11.14 20.83
CA ARG A 37 18.08 11.11 22.23
C ARG A 37 19.13 10.87 23.32
N THR A 38 20.25 10.25 22.98
CA THR A 38 21.33 9.91 23.92
C THR A 38 22.50 10.89 23.92
N GLU A 39 22.50 11.87 23.01
CA GLU A 39 23.57 12.85 22.81
C GLU A 39 23.15 14.24 23.30
N LYS A 40 24.12 15.02 23.76
CA LYS A 40 23.92 16.46 23.94
C LYS A 40 24.11 17.14 22.59
N ILE A 41 23.04 17.74 22.06
CA ILE A 41 23.12 18.52 20.82
C ILE A 41 23.87 19.83 21.12
N THR A 42 25.11 19.94 20.65
CA THR A 42 25.87 21.21 20.63
C THR A 42 25.50 22.03 19.39
N GLU A 43 25.82 23.32 19.39
CA GLU A 43 25.62 24.18 18.21
C GLU A 43 26.39 23.64 16.98
N ASP A 44 27.63 23.19 17.17
CA ASP A 44 28.43 22.58 16.09
C ASP A 44 27.78 21.33 15.50
N LEU A 45 27.20 20.48 16.35
CA LEU A 45 26.50 19.27 15.89
C LEU A 45 25.21 19.63 15.17
N GLN A 46 24.47 20.62 15.67
CA GLN A 46 23.27 21.11 14.99
C GLN A 46 23.61 21.67 13.60
N LEU A 47 24.61 22.54 13.50
CA LEU A 47 25.06 23.10 12.22
C LEU A 47 25.49 22.01 11.25
N LYS A 48 26.23 21.01 11.75
CA LYS A 48 26.63 19.87 10.93
C LYS A 48 25.44 19.05 10.43
N ILE A 49 24.40 18.87 11.25
CA ILE A 49 23.15 18.20 10.84
C ILE A 49 22.45 19.03 9.76
N GLU A 50 22.27 20.33 9.99
CA GLU A 50 21.63 21.25 9.04
C GLU A 50 22.36 21.27 7.68
N GLU A 51 23.68 21.40 7.67
CA GLU A 51 24.49 21.36 6.44
C GLU A 51 24.39 20.02 5.71
N THR A 52 24.45 18.92 6.45
CA THR A 52 24.33 17.58 5.86
C THR A 52 22.97 17.43 5.19
N LEU A 53 21.91 17.88 5.86
CA LEU A 53 20.57 17.81 5.33
C LEU A 53 20.40 18.70 4.10
N TYR A 54 20.95 19.91 4.12
CA TYR A 54 20.87 20.84 3.00
C TYR A 54 21.55 20.30 1.74
N LYS A 55 22.77 19.75 1.90
CA LYS A 55 23.54 19.16 0.80
C LYS A 55 22.86 17.92 0.22
N GLY A 56 22.25 17.08 1.07
CA GLY A 56 21.62 15.83 0.64
C GLY A 56 20.20 15.99 0.11
N ALA A 57 19.46 17.03 0.51
CA ALA A 57 18.04 17.12 0.21
C ALA A 57 17.74 17.35 -1.27
N GLN A 58 18.59 18.07 -2.02
CA GLN A 58 18.38 18.36 -3.45
C GLN A 58 16.93 18.81 -3.77
N GLY A 59 16.37 19.71 -2.94
CA GLY A 59 15.01 20.22 -3.06
C GLY A 59 13.90 19.30 -2.52
N MET A 60 14.23 18.12 -1.99
CA MET A 60 13.27 17.14 -1.48
C MET A 60 13.00 17.32 0.02
N PHE A 61 11.93 18.03 0.36
CA PHE A 61 11.43 18.16 1.75
C PHE A 61 11.20 16.80 2.42
N ARG A 62 10.68 15.82 1.67
CA ARG A 62 10.42 14.47 2.18
C ARG A 62 11.71 13.74 2.57
N TRP A 63 12.80 13.97 1.84
CA TRP A 63 14.11 13.41 2.19
C TRP A 63 14.54 13.97 3.55
N VAL A 64 14.41 15.28 3.79
CA VAL A 64 14.73 15.92 5.08
C VAL A 64 13.94 15.30 6.24
N GLU A 65 12.62 15.12 6.05
CA GLU A 65 11.77 14.50 7.08
C GLU A 65 12.23 13.09 7.45
N LEU A 66 12.47 12.26 6.44
CA LEU A 66 12.87 10.86 6.66
C LEU A 66 14.25 10.77 7.31
N GLN A 67 15.20 11.62 6.92
CA GLN A 67 16.51 11.66 7.57
C GLN A 67 16.41 12.12 9.02
N LEU A 68 15.59 13.14 9.32
CA LEU A 68 15.36 13.57 10.69
C LEU A 68 14.70 12.48 11.54
N GLN A 69 13.69 11.79 10.99
CA GLN A 69 13.08 10.64 11.65
C GLN A 69 14.11 9.53 11.91
N TYR A 70 14.94 9.20 10.93
CA TYR A 70 16.03 8.24 11.08
C TYR A 70 17.01 8.66 12.17
N LEU A 71 17.45 9.92 12.21
CA LEU A 71 18.29 10.45 13.28
C LEU A 71 17.60 10.39 14.65
N CYS A 72 16.27 10.47 14.70
CA CYS A 72 15.50 10.30 15.94
C CYS A 72 15.41 8.85 16.43
N THR A 73 15.64 7.84 15.58
CA THR A 73 15.62 6.42 15.99
C THR A 73 16.95 5.95 16.56
N ILE A 74 18.04 6.69 16.38
CA ILE A 74 19.37 6.33 16.89
C ILE A 74 19.41 6.45 18.42
N ARG A 75 19.64 5.32 19.10
CA ARG A 75 19.64 5.21 20.57
C ARG A 75 21.03 5.02 21.21
N VAL A 76 22.11 5.00 20.43
CA VAL A 76 23.45 4.67 20.94
C VAL A 76 24.29 5.94 21.11
N ARG A 77 24.93 6.09 22.28
CA ARG A 77 25.81 7.18 22.77
C ARG A 77 27.12 7.41 21.98
N ALA A 78 27.18 6.87 20.78
CA ALA A 78 28.27 7.07 19.86
C ALA A 78 27.63 7.06 18.48
N VAL A 79 26.97 8.17 18.13
CA VAL A 79 26.69 8.45 16.73
C VAL A 79 28.04 8.77 16.12
N PRO A 80 28.68 7.87 15.34
CA PRO A 80 29.87 8.29 14.64
C PRO A 80 29.39 9.38 13.68
N LEU A 81 30.03 10.54 13.71
CA LEU A 81 29.81 11.60 12.72
C LEU A 81 29.87 11.05 11.27
N ASP A 82 30.53 9.90 11.08
CA ASP A 82 30.53 9.11 9.85
C ASP A 82 29.14 8.68 9.38
N ARG A 83 28.15 8.49 10.26
CA ARG A 83 26.78 8.13 9.86
C ARG A 83 26.00 9.32 9.29
N LEU A 84 26.27 10.53 9.77
CA LEU A 84 25.80 11.76 9.12
C LEU A 84 26.40 11.89 7.70
N GLY A 85 27.66 11.49 7.52
CA GLY A 85 28.27 11.41 6.18
C GLY A 85 27.77 10.27 5.28
N ARG A 86 26.95 9.35 5.81
CA ARG A 86 26.41 8.17 5.10
C ARG A 86 24.89 8.20 4.99
N LEU A 87 24.26 9.37 5.11
CA LEU A 87 22.83 9.48 4.82
C LEU A 87 22.59 9.07 3.35
N PRO A 88 21.60 8.22 3.07
CA PRO A 88 21.35 7.79 1.69
C PRO A 88 21.11 9.00 0.78
N PRO A 89 21.87 9.17 -0.32
CA PRO A 89 21.70 10.30 -1.23
C PRO A 89 20.32 10.35 -1.88
N GLN A 90 19.63 9.21 -2.02
CA GLN A 90 18.35 9.14 -2.72
C GLN A 90 17.21 8.65 -1.82
N LEU A 91 16.03 9.23 -2.02
CA LEU A 91 14.79 8.86 -1.33
C LEU A 91 14.48 7.35 -1.45
N LYS A 92 14.78 6.77 -2.62
CA LYS A 92 14.66 5.34 -2.91
C LYS A 92 15.50 4.48 -1.98
N GLU A 93 16.74 4.87 -1.72
CA GLU A 93 17.66 4.12 -0.87
C GLU A 93 17.22 4.18 0.60
N ILE A 94 16.64 5.30 1.05
CA ILE A 94 16.02 5.38 2.37
C ILE A 94 14.88 4.38 2.50
N TYR A 95 13.98 4.33 1.52
CA TYR A 95 12.87 3.38 1.53
C TYR A 95 13.36 1.93 1.43
N GLN A 96 14.42 1.68 0.65
CA GLN A 96 15.08 0.38 0.57
C GLN A 96 15.58 -0.07 1.94
N ASP A 97 16.41 0.76 2.59
CA ASP A 97 16.96 0.46 3.90
C ASP A 97 15.89 0.30 4.98
N LEU A 98 14.81 1.08 4.91
CA LEU A 98 13.70 0.98 5.85
C LEU A 98 12.92 -0.32 5.62
N TYR A 99 12.60 -0.63 4.36
CA TYR A 99 11.88 -1.83 3.97
C TYR A 99 12.67 -3.08 4.38
N ASP A 100 13.94 -3.18 3.99
CA ASP A 100 14.77 -4.35 4.24
C ASP A 100 14.97 -4.59 5.74
N ARG A 101 15.37 -3.57 6.51
CA ARG A 101 15.52 -3.69 7.97
C ARG A 101 14.23 -4.06 8.66
N SER A 102 13.09 -3.53 8.19
CA SER A 102 11.79 -3.88 8.77
C SER A 102 11.45 -5.32 8.45
N MET A 103 11.64 -5.77 7.20
CA MET A 103 11.37 -7.15 6.79
C MET A 103 12.29 -8.17 7.48
N GLU A 104 13.55 -7.84 7.71
CA GLU A 104 14.51 -8.69 8.44
C GLU A 104 14.19 -8.80 9.93
N ALA A 105 13.72 -7.71 10.55
CA ALA A 105 13.31 -7.72 11.95
C ALA A 105 12.01 -8.50 12.18
N LEU A 106 11.24 -8.74 11.11
CA LEU A 106 10.00 -9.50 11.17
C LEU A 106 10.25 -11.00 11.06
N GLY A 107 9.50 -11.79 11.85
CA GLY A 107 9.38 -13.22 11.57
C GLY A 107 8.65 -13.47 10.25
N GLU A 108 8.86 -14.64 9.65
CA GLU A 108 8.32 -15.01 8.32
C GLU A 108 6.82 -14.73 8.16
N LYS A 109 6.02 -15.09 9.17
CA LYS A 109 4.57 -14.84 9.17
C LYS A 109 4.23 -13.36 9.08
N GLN A 110 4.94 -12.52 9.84
CA GLN A 110 4.66 -11.09 9.90
C GLN A 110 5.10 -10.41 8.61
N ALA A 111 6.27 -10.77 8.07
CA ALA A 111 6.75 -10.30 6.77
C ALA A 111 5.80 -10.69 5.62
N PHE A 112 5.26 -11.92 5.64
CA PHE A 112 4.24 -12.35 4.67
C PHE A 112 2.97 -11.49 4.76
N ILE A 113 2.47 -11.21 5.96
CA ILE A 113 1.32 -10.33 6.19
C ILE A 113 1.61 -8.91 5.67
N THR A 114 2.81 -8.37 5.92
CA THR A 114 3.22 -7.06 5.42
C THR A 114 3.15 -6.99 3.91
N LYS A 115 3.76 -7.97 3.23
CA LYS A 115 3.81 -7.99 1.78
C LYS A 115 2.40 -8.06 1.20
N ARG A 116 1.51 -8.84 1.80
CA ARG A 116 0.09 -8.87 1.40
C ARG A 116 -0.61 -7.53 1.60
N MET A 117 -0.37 -6.85 2.72
CA MET A 117 -0.92 -5.50 2.94
C MET A 117 -0.46 -4.54 1.86
N PHE A 118 0.85 -4.48 1.56
CA PHE A 118 1.38 -3.62 0.50
C PHE A 118 0.80 -3.99 -0.87
N SER A 119 0.70 -5.28 -1.19
CA SER A 119 0.08 -5.75 -2.42
C SER A 119 -1.35 -5.23 -2.58
N TRP A 120 -2.16 -5.28 -1.53
CA TRP A 120 -3.53 -4.75 -1.56
C TRP A 120 -3.58 -3.24 -1.71
N LEU A 121 -2.71 -2.49 -1.02
CA LEU A 121 -2.63 -1.03 -1.17
C LEU A 121 -2.18 -0.59 -2.57
N LEU A 122 -1.40 -1.43 -3.27
CA LEU A 122 -0.98 -1.18 -4.65
C LEU A 122 -2.09 -1.46 -5.67
N VAL A 123 -2.79 -2.59 -5.51
CA VAL A 123 -3.63 -3.18 -6.57
C VAL A 123 -5.12 -2.96 -6.40
N ALA A 124 -5.58 -2.58 -5.21
CA ALA A 124 -7.01 -2.45 -4.95
C ALA A 124 -7.66 -1.41 -5.86
N GLN A 125 -8.83 -1.76 -6.43
CA GLN A 125 -9.58 -0.94 -7.38
C GLN A 125 -10.31 0.23 -6.71
N ARG A 126 -10.43 0.17 -5.39
CA ARG A 126 -10.87 1.25 -4.51
C ARG A 126 -10.13 1.15 -3.18
N GLN A 127 -10.20 2.19 -2.37
CA GLN A 127 -9.72 2.12 -0.99
C GLN A 127 -10.51 1.06 -0.21
N LEU A 128 -9.78 0.24 0.54
CA LEU A 128 -10.30 -0.86 1.35
C LEU A 128 -10.49 -0.37 2.79
N ARG A 129 -11.66 -0.65 3.37
CA ARG A 129 -11.84 -0.47 4.81
C ARG A 129 -10.94 -1.45 5.56
N ILE A 130 -10.59 -1.12 6.80
CA ILE A 130 -9.73 -1.96 7.64
C ILE A 130 -10.24 -3.40 7.68
N ASN A 131 -11.52 -3.60 7.97
CA ASN A 131 -12.11 -4.93 8.09
C ASN A 131 -12.04 -5.73 6.77
N GLU A 132 -12.22 -5.06 5.63
CA GLU A 132 -12.10 -5.68 4.31
C GLU A 132 -10.65 -6.10 4.04
N LEU A 133 -9.69 -5.22 4.33
CA LEU A 133 -8.27 -5.50 4.15
C LEU A 133 -7.83 -6.70 5.03
N ILE A 134 -8.27 -6.74 6.28
CA ILE A 134 -8.01 -7.86 7.19
C ILE A 134 -8.56 -9.17 6.60
N GLN A 135 -9.81 -9.17 6.15
CA GLN A 135 -10.42 -10.33 5.53
C GLN A 135 -9.63 -10.82 4.30
N LEU A 136 -9.17 -9.90 3.46
CA LEU A 136 -8.39 -10.20 2.25
C LEU A 136 -6.96 -10.67 2.54
N ILE A 137 -6.37 -10.25 3.66
CA ILE A 137 -5.05 -10.70 4.09
C ILE A 137 -5.14 -12.12 4.66
N TYR A 138 -6.06 -12.37 5.59
CA TYR A 138 -6.10 -13.61 6.37
C TYR A 138 -6.98 -14.70 5.76
N GLN A 139 -7.92 -14.35 4.86
CA GLN A 139 -8.83 -15.30 4.22
C GLN A 139 -9.52 -16.24 5.20
N SER A 140 -9.79 -15.79 6.43
CA SER A 140 -10.36 -16.57 7.53
C SER A 140 -10.88 -15.62 8.61
N ASN A 141 -11.54 -16.16 9.64
CA ASN A 141 -11.92 -15.36 10.80
C ASN A 141 -10.68 -14.68 11.37
N VAL A 142 -10.84 -13.38 11.63
CA VAL A 142 -9.81 -12.46 12.09
C VAL A 142 -8.95 -13.14 13.16
N PRO A 143 -7.67 -13.42 12.91
CA PRO A 143 -6.80 -13.79 14.02
C PRO A 143 -6.73 -12.60 14.98
N ASP A 144 -6.56 -12.85 16.28
CA ASP A 144 -6.26 -11.87 17.34
C ASP A 144 -4.91 -11.14 17.11
N ILE A 145 -4.50 -10.93 15.87
CA ILE A 145 -3.43 -10.00 15.53
C ILE A 145 -4.07 -8.62 15.59
N ALA A 146 -3.98 -8.05 16.80
CA ALA A 146 -4.20 -6.65 17.10
C ALA A 146 -3.67 -5.80 15.95
N LEU A 147 -4.56 -5.04 15.31
CA LEU A 147 -4.25 -4.14 14.20
C LEU A 147 -3.09 -3.20 14.55
N GLU A 148 -2.96 -2.89 15.85
CA GLU A 148 -1.86 -2.15 16.45
C GLU A 148 -0.50 -2.83 16.20
N THR A 149 -0.41 -4.16 16.22
CA THR A 149 0.83 -4.91 15.95
C THR A 149 1.27 -4.76 14.50
N VAL A 150 0.33 -4.62 13.57
CA VAL A 150 0.64 -4.31 12.17
C VAL A 150 1.10 -2.85 12.08
N LEU A 151 0.40 -1.91 12.72
CA LEU A 151 0.73 -0.48 12.66
C LEU A 151 2.08 -0.10 13.29
N ASP A 152 2.43 -0.69 14.44
CA ASP A 152 3.68 -0.39 15.15
C ASP A 152 4.93 -0.75 14.34
N ILE A 153 4.81 -1.66 13.38
CA ILE A 153 5.91 -2.16 12.57
C ILE A 153 6.14 -1.28 11.33
N TYR A 154 5.11 -0.60 10.80
CA TYR A 154 5.19 0.08 9.48
C TYR A 154 5.24 1.61 9.55
N PHE A 155 5.74 2.15 10.67
CA PHE A 155 5.61 3.55 11.13
C PHE A 155 5.95 4.67 10.11
N ASN A 156 6.58 4.38 8.97
CA ASN A 156 6.88 5.40 7.95
C ASN A 156 6.47 5.02 6.52
N LEU A 157 5.93 3.82 6.27
CA LEU A 157 5.50 3.40 4.93
C LEU A 157 3.97 3.46 4.78
N VAL A 158 3.24 3.16 5.85
CA VAL A 158 1.78 3.12 5.87
C VAL A 158 1.25 3.95 7.05
N THR A 159 0.13 4.62 6.83
CA THR A 159 -0.59 5.40 7.84
C THR A 159 -2.04 4.93 7.90
N LEU A 160 -2.61 4.95 9.09
CA LEU A 160 -4.04 4.77 9.31
C LEU A 160 -4.74 6.13 9.23
N ASP A 161 -5.69 6.26 8.30
CA ASP A 161 -6.67 7.33 8.28
C ASP A 161 -7.84 6.92 9.20
N SER A 162 -7.84 7.45 10.42
CA SER A 162 -8.85 7.14 11.44
C SER A 162 -10.23 7.69 11.10
N GLU A 163 -10.31 8.75 10.29
CA GLU A 163 -11.60 9.33 9.90
C GLU A 163 -12.30 8.47 8.85
N GLN A 164 -11.52 7.86 7.96
CA GLN A 164 -12.03 7.06 6.84
C GLN A 164 -11.94 5.54 7.07
N ASP A 165 -11.39 5.11 8.20
CA ASP A 165 -11.17 3.69 8.56
C ASP A 165 -10.37 2.92 7.50
N GLN A 166 -9.26 3.50 7.06
CA GLN A 166 -8.50 3.03 5.89
C GLN A 166 -6.98 3.13 6.06
N PHE A 167 -6.27 2.14 5.53
CA PHE A 167 -4.83 2.22 5.37
C PHE A 167 -4.44 2.90 4.07
N ARG A 168 -3.41 3.73 4.12
CA ARG A 168 -2.81 4.39 2.95
C ARG A 168 -1.30 4.41 3.08
N PHE A 169 -0.60 4.52 1.95
CA PHE A 169 0.82 4.83 2.01
C PHE A 169 1.02 6.20 2.67
N SER A 170 2.06 6.32 3.49
CA SER A 170 2.38 7.56 4.19
C SER A 170 2.73 8.71 3.22
N HIS A 171 3.16 8.37 2.01
CA HIS A 171 3.46 9.30 0.93
C HIS A 171 3.41 8.60 -0.44
N LEU A 172 3.12 9.35 -1.51
CA LEU A 172 3.10 8.81 -2.88
C LEU A 172 4.43 8.16 -3.28
N SER A 173 5.55 8.74 -2.87
CA SER A 173 6.87 8.18 -3.17
C SER A 173 7.12 6.78 -2.57
N VAL A 174 6.39 6.38 -1.53
CA VAL A 174 6.44 5.00 -1.01
C VAL A 174 5.80 4.03 -1.99
N ARG A 175 4.67 4.43 -2.57
CA ARG A 175 4.00 3.69 -3.64
C ARG A 175 4.94 3.52 -4.83
N GLU A 176 5.54 4.63 -5.31
CA GLU A 176 6.48 4.62 -6.42
C GLU A 176 7.70 3.72 -6.15
N PHE A 177 8.22 3.74 -4.91
CA PHE A 177 9.29 2.84 -4.48
C PHE A 177 8.87 1.37 -4.57
N LEU A 178 7.70 1.00 -4.04
CA LEU A 178 7.22 -0.39 -4.06
C LEU A 178 6.90 -0.87 -5.49
N GLU A 179 6.34 -0.01 -6.33
CA GLU A 179 6.07 -0.30 -7.75
C GLU A 179 7.34 -0.60 -8.56
N GLN A 180 8.50 -0.08 -8.12
CA GLN A 180 9.80 -0.38 -8.74
C GLN A 180 10.38 -1.75 -8.33
N ARG A 181 9.86 -2.41 -7.30
CA ARG A 181 10.30 -3.75 -6.85
C ARG A 181 9.56 -4.84 -7.61
N MET A 182 9.87 -4.99 -8.90
CA MET A 182 9.13 -5.90 -9.80
C MET A 182 9.26 -7.39 -9.45
N ASP A 183 10.29 -7.76 -8.70
CA ASP A 183 10.48 -9.11 -8.15
C ASP A 183 9.41 -9.45 -7.10
N GLU A 184 8.99 -8.48 -6.29
CA GLU A 184 7.98 -8.68 -5.23
C GLU A 184 6.57 -8.21 -5.63
N PHE A 185 6.47 -7.06 -6.30
CA PHE A 185 5.22 -6.33 -6.52
C PHE A 185 4.93 -6.04 -8.00
N SER A 186 5.32 -6.93 -8.92
CA SER A 186 4.91 -6.78 -10.32
C SER A 186 3.39 -6.88 -10.49
N ILE A 187 2.85 -6.08 -11.42
CA ILE A 187 1.41 -6.03 -11.73
C ILE A 187 0.80 -7.43 -11.92
N PRO A 188 1.39 -8.38 -12.68
CA PRO A 188 0.82 -9.72 -12.81
C PRO A 188 0.75 -10.48 -11.48
N LYS A 189 1.81 -10.41 -10.64
CA LYS A 189 1.80 -11.06 -9.32
C LYS A 189 0.72 -10.47 -8.41
N LEU A 190 0.60 -9.15 -8.40
CA LEU A 190 -0.37 -8.44 -7.59
C LEU A 190 -1.82 -8.76 -7.99
N HIS A 191 -2.13 -8.70 -9.29
CA HIS A 191 -3.48 -9.00 -9.78
C HIS A 191 -3.81 -10.49 -9.66
N ASN A 192 -2.84 -11.40 -9.77
CA ASN A 192 -3.04 -12.82 -9.50
C ASN A 192 -3.39 -13.08 -8.04
N LEU A 193 -2.63 -12.48 -7.11
CA LEU A 193 -2.95 -12.54 -5.69
C LEU A 193 -4.39 -12.07 -5.44
N ALA A 194 -4.76 -10.91 -5.98
CA ALA A 194 -6.08 -10.33 -5.77
C ALA A 194 -7.20 -11.19 -6.37
N ALA A 195 -7.04 -11.67 -7.61
CA ALA A 195 -8.01 -12.54 -8.27
C ALA A 195 -8.23 -13.85 -7.49
N SER A 196 -7.16 -14.55 -7.15
CA SER A 196 -7.23 -15.83 -6.43
C SER A 196 -7.88 -15.70 -5.05
N VAL A 197 -7.56 -14.62 -4.32
CA VAL A 197 -8.10 -14.38 -2.99
C VAL A 197 -9.57 -13.99 -3.03
N CYS A 198 -9.95 -13.10 -3.95
CA CYS A 198 -11.35 -12.71 -4.06
C CYS A 198 -12.19 -13.90 -4.52
N LEU A 199 -11.70 -14.68 -5.49
CA LEU A 199 -12.37 -15.90 -5.93
C LEU A 199 -12.51 -16.92 -4.79
N SER A 200 -11.47 -17.12 -3.96
CA SER A 200 -11.56 -18.06 -2.84
C SER A 200 -12.61 -17.66 -1.81
N LEU A 201 -12.79 -16.35 -1.56
CA LEU A 201 -13.86 -15.83 -0.70
C LEU A 201 -15.25 -16.00 -1.33
N VAL A 202 -15.36 -15.77 -2.64
CA VAL A 202 -16.60 -15.97 -3.40
C VAL A 202 -17.00 -17.45 -3.45
N MET A 203 -16.04 -18.36 -3.65
CA MET A 203 -16.28 -19.81 -3.69
C MET A 203 -16.78 -20.39 -2.36
N ARG A 204 -16.41 -19.78 -1.22
CA ARG A 204 -16.86 -20.23 0.10
C ARG A 204 -18.35 -19.95 0.35
N GLY A 205 -18.97 -19.08 -0.45
CA GLY A 205 -20.34 -18.65 -0.24
C GLY A 205 -20.50 -17.71 0.96
N GLY A 206 -21.64 -17.03 1.03
CA GLY A 206 -21.98 -16.08 2.08
C GLY A 206 -23.04 -15.08 1.65
N ILE A 207 -23.52 -14.28 2.61
CA ILE A 207 -24.35 -13.12 2.30
C ILE A 207 -23.42 -11.99 1.91
N TYR A 208 -23.37 -11.69 0.62
CA TYR A 208 -22.61 -10.55 0.12
C TYR A 208 -23.43 -9.28 0.25
N SER A 209 -22.79 -8.22 0.74
CA SER A 209 -23.31 -6.87 0.51
C SER A 209 -22.86 -6.40 -0.86
N GLY A 210 -23.67 -5.60 -1.55
CA GLY A 210 -23.26 -4.97 -2.83
C GLY A 210 -22.07 -4.00 -2.70
N LYS A 211 -21.55 -3.80 -1.48
CA LYS A 211 -20.36 -2.99 -1.20
C LYS A 211 -19.10 -3.85 -1.01
N ASP A 212 -19.23 -5.16 -0.85
CA ASP A 212 -18.11 -6.05 -0.53
C ASP A 212 -17.11 -6.09 -1.69
N TYR A 213 -15.83 -5.98 -1.34
CA TYR A 213 -14.78 -5.86 -2.36
C TYR A 213 -14.64 -7.12 -3.23
N ALA A 214 -14.52 -8.30 -2.60
CA ALA A 214 -14.26 -9.55 -3.29
C ALA A 214 -15.29 -9.90 -4.39
N PRO A 215 -16.61 -9.95 -4.11
CA PRO A 215 -17.61 -10.29 -5.13
C PRO A 215 -17.70 -9.27 -6.26
N ARG A 216 -17.30 -8.00 -6.02
CA ARG A 216 -17.33 -6.93 -7.02
C ARG A 216 -16.10 -6.88 -7.93
N TYR A 217 -14.91 -7.16 -7.42
CA TYR A 217 -13.65 -6.88 -8.13
C TYR A 217 -12.85 -8.11 -8.56
N TRP A 218 -13.23 -9.34 -8.19
CA TRP A 218 -12.46 -10.53 -8.58
C TRP A 218 -12.31 -10.66 -10.10
N LEU A 219 -13.38 -10.43 -10.87
CA LEU A 219 -13.35 -10.46 -12.34
C LEU A 219 -12.50 -9.34 -12.94
N VAL A 220 -12.48 -8.16 -12.32
CA VAL A 220 -11.65 -7.03 -12.78
C VAL A 220 -10.17 -7.40 -12.66
N HIS A 221 -9.77 -8.03 -11.56
CA HIS A 221 -8.40 -8.50 -11.39
C HIS A 221 -8.04 -9.59 -12.41
N THR A 222 -8.95 -10.53 -12.70
CA THR A 222 -8.76 -11.54 -13.74
C THR A 222 -8.66 -10.93 -15.15
N GLU A 223 -9.51 -9.97 -15.49
CA GLU A 223 -9.49 -9.29 -16.79
C GLU A 223 -8.11 -8.66 -17.06
N ILE A 224 -7.57 -7.94 -16.07
CA ILE A 224 -6.25 -7.29 -16.17
C ILE A 224 -5.13 -8.31 -16.43
N LEU A 225 -5.22 -9.52 -15.86
CA LEU A 225 -4.24 -10.58 -16.14
C LEU A 225 -4.34 -11.09 -17.57
N THR A 226 -5.56 -11.34 -18.05
CA THR A 226 -5.80 -11.84 -19.40
C THR A 226 -5.38 -10.85 -20.49
N CYS A 227 -5.62 -9.54 -20.28
CA CYS A 227 -5.18 -8.50 -21.19
C CYS A 227 -3.66 -8.36 -21.27
N ASN A 228 -2.92 -8.77 -20.23
CA ASN A 228 -1.47 -8.74 -20.18
C ASN A 228 -0.82 -10.05 -20.67
N GLY A 229 -1.59 -10.97 -21.25
CA GLY A 229 -1.07 -12.21 -21.85
C GLY A 229 -0.40 -13.17 -20.86
N THR A 230 -0.70 -13.04 -19.57
CA THR A 230 -0.12 -13.91 -18.55
C THR A 230 -1.03 -15.12 -18.36
N ASP A 231 -0.51 -16.32 -18.65
CA ASP A 231 -1.20 -17.58 -18.40
C ASP A 231 -1.07 -17.91 -16.91
N ILE A 232 -2.19 -17.90 -16.18
CA ILE A 232 -2.17 -17.95 -14.71
C ILE A 232 -3.21 -18.96 -14.22
N GLU A 233 -2.81 -19.75 -13.22
CA GLU A 233 -3.63 -20.69 -12.44
C GLU A 233 -5.02 -20.14 -12.06
N SER A 234 -5.12 -18.85 -11.76
CA SER A 234 -6.39 -18.18 -11.44
C SER A 234 -7.37 -18.15 -12.62
N VAL A 235 -6.91 -18.09 -13.87
CA VAL A 235 -7.80 -18.13 -15.06
C VAL A 235 -8.52 -19.46 -15.18
N GLU A 236 -7.84 -20.57 -14.87
CA GLU A 236 -8.46 -21.90 -14.90
C GLU A 236 -9.46 -22.09 -13.76
N GLN A 237 -9.12 -21.60 -12.56
CA GLN A 237 -10.07 -21.58 -11.43
C GLN A 237 -11.29 -20.71 -11.72
N VAL A 238 -11.11 -19.54 -12.37
CA VAL A 238 -12.20 -18.67 -12.82
C VAL A 238 -13.10 -19.41 -13.81
N LYS A 239 -12.53 -20.02 -14.85
CA LYS A 239 -13.30 -20.81 -15.84
C LYS A 239 -14.08 -21.91 -15.17
N LYS A 240 -13.45 -22.69 -14.29
CA LYS A 240 -14.12 -23.75 -13.54
C LYS A 240 -15.27 -23.21 -12.71
N PHE A 241 -15.07 -22.11 -12.00
CA PHE A 241 -16.12 -21.50 -11.18
C PHE A 241 -17.30 -20.99 -12.02
N LEU A 242 -17.03 -20.30 -13.14
CA LEU A 242 -18.07 -19.79 -14.04
C LEU A 242 -18.84 -20.89 -14.77
N CYS A 243 -18.19 -22.02 -15.06
CA CYS A 243 -18.81 -23.15 -15.77
C CYS A 243 -19.46 -24.19 -14.84
N THR A 244 -19.37 -24.03 -13.51
CA THR A 244 -19.91 -25.00 -12.55
C THR A 244 -20.95 -24.33 -11.66
N PRO A 245 -22.24 -24.77 -11.68
CA PRO A 245 -23.29 -24.20 -10.84
C PRO A 245 -23.09 -24.64 -9.38
N SER A 246 -22.21 -23.94 -8.67
CA SER A 246 -21.98 -24.11 -7.24
C SER A 246 -22.87 -23.18 -6.41
N SER A 247 -23.09 -23.50 -5.14
CA SER A 247 -23.81 -22.62 -4.21
C SER A 247 -23.17 -21.23 -4.13
N GLY A 248 -21.84 -21.15 -4.12
CA GLY A 248 -21.10 -19.89 -4.15
C GLY A 248 -21.32 -19.10 -5.45
N PHE A 249 -21.39 -19.79 -6.60
CA PHE A 249 -21.71 -19.16 -7.88
C PHE A 249 -23.10 -18.53 -7.88
N ILE A 250 -24.12 -19.28 -7.43
CA ILE A 250 -25.51 -18.80 -7.38
C ILE A 250 -25.61 -17.59 -6.44
N GLN A 251 -25.07 -17.68 -5.22
CA GLN A 251 -25.08 -16.59 -4.25
C GLN A 251 -24.38 -15.32 -4.76
N TRP A 252 -23.23 -15.49 -5.41
CA TRP A 252 -22.51 -14.37 -6.01
C TRP A 252 -23.27 -13.77 -7.19
N HIS A 253 -23.83 -14.61 -8.06
CA HIS A 253 -24.60 -14.17 -9.22
C HIS A 253 -25.84 -13.35 -8.80
N ASP A 254 -26.60 -13.82 -7.81
CA ASP A 254 -27.76 -13.12 -7.27
C ASP A 254 -27.36 -11.77 -6.63
N SER A 255 -26.24 -11.76 -5.89
CA SER A 255 -25.67 -10.52 -5.36
C SER A 255 -25.21 -9.55 -6.46
N LEU A 256 -24.62 -10.07 -7.54
CA LEU A 256 -24.18 -9.26 -8.66
C LEU A 256 -25.38 -8.58 -9.32
N LEU A 257 -26.43 -9.33 -9.64
CA LEU A 257 -27.68 -8.80 -10.20
C LEU A 257 -28.27 -7.68 -9.33
N THR A 258 -28.31 -7.90 -8.02
CA THR A 258 -28.81 -6.90 -7.05
C THR A 258 -27.94 -5.63 -7.03
N SER A 259 -26.62 -5.77 -7.08
CA SER A 259 -25.68 -4.64 -7.08
C SER A 259 -25.70 -3.83 -8.39
N VAL A 260 -25.96 -4.52 -9.50
CA VAL A 260 -25.92 -3.95 -10.85
C VAL A 260 -27.24 -3.26 -11.23
N ALA A 261 -28.37 -3.68 -10.63
CA ALA A 261 -29.67 -3.03 -10.80
C ALA A 261 -29.71 -1.55 -10.35
N GLY A 262 -28.73 -1.09 -9.57
CA GLY A 262 -28.62 0.30 -9.09
C GLY A 262 -27.41 1.09 -9.62
N THR A 263 -26.60 0.53 -10.52
CA THR A 263 -25.38 1.19 -11.05
C THR A 263 -25.48 1.51 -12.54
N ASP A 264 -25.02 2.71 -12.91
CA ASP A 264 -24.91 3.18 -14.30
C ASP A 264 -24.03 2.23 -15.14
N ASP A 265 -24.43 1.97 -16.39
CA ASP A 265 -23.78 1.04 -17.32
C ASP A 265 -22.29 1.37 -17.55
N SER A 266 -21.95 2.66 -17.43
CA SER A 266 -20.58 3.18 -17.58
C SER A 266 -19.61 2.73 -16.49
N GLN A 267 -20.11 2.19 -15.37
CA GLN A 267 -19.30 1.73 -14.24
C GLN A 267 -19.13 0.21 -14.15
N ARG A 268 -19.67 -0.54 -15.13
CA ARG A 268 -19.57 -2.00 -15.20
C ARG A 268 -18.25 -2.42 -15.85
N SER A 269 -17.63 -3.49 -15.37
CA SER A 269 -16.50 -4.09 -16.09
C SER A 269 -16.97 -4.76 -17.39
N LYS A 270 -16.07 -4.97 -18.35
CA LYS A 270 -16.44 -5.65 -19.61
C LYS A 270 -16.90 -7.08 -19.37
N VAL A 271 -16.36 -7.74 -18.34
CA VAL A 271 -16.77 -9.09 -17.97
C VAL A 271 -18.18 -9.08 -17.38
N GLU A 272 -18.51 -8.11 -16.54
CA GLU A 272 -19.88 -7.95 -16.00
C GLU A 272 -20.90 -7.69 -17.10
N GLN A 273 -20.59 -6.79 -18.04
CA GLN A 273 -21.45 -6.52 -19.20
C GLN A 273 -21.72 -7.81 -19.98
N ARG A 274 -20.65 -8.57 -20.31
CA ARG A 274 -20.79 -9.85 -21.02
C ARG A 274 -21.54 -10.91 -20.22
N LEU A 275 -21.36 -10.98 -18.91
CA LEU A 275 -22.07 -11.96 -18.10
C LEU A 275 -23.58 -11.66 -18.06
N LEU A 276 -23.96 -10.40 -17.95
CA LEU A 276 -25.37 -9.97 -17.97
C LEU A 276 -26.02 -10.13 -19.34
N GLU A 277 -25.26 -10.01 -20.43
CA GLU A 277 -25.73 -10.25 -21.79
C GLU A 277 -25.91 -11.74 -22.12
N ASN A 278 -25.16 -12.64 -21.45
CA ASN A 278 -25.08 -14.06 -21.83
C ASN A 278 -25.64 -15.04 -20.78
N PHE A 279 -25.93 -14.59 -19.56
CA PHE A 279 -26.58 -15.39 -18.52
C PHE A 279 -27.94 -14.78 -18.19
N ASP A 280 -29.00 -15.35 -18.76
CA ASP A 280 -30.35 -15.14 -18.23
C ASP A 280 -30.43 -15.73 -16.81
N PRO A 281 -31.19 -15.11 -15.89
CA PRO A 281 -31.38 -15.67 -14.56
C PRO A 281 -31.90 -17.10 -14.69
N ILE A 282 -31.16 -18.05 -14.10
CA ILE A 282 -31.53 -19.48 -14.11
C ILE A 282 -32.92 -19.55 -13.47
N PRO A 283 -33.97 -20.00 -14.20
CA PRO A 283 -35.28 -20.13 -13.60
C PRO A 283 -35.18 -21.17 -12.50
N TYR A 284 -35.44 -20.76 -11.26
CA TYR A 284 -35.58 -21.69 -10.13
C TYR A 284 -36.66 -22.71 -10.49
N GLY A 285 -36.24 -23.96 -10.71
CA GLY A 285 -37.12 -25.12 -10.81
C GLY A 285 -37.30 -25.78 -9.46
#